data_AF-A0A3A8UG69-F1
#
_entry.id   AF-A0A3A8UG69-F1
#
_cell.length_a   1.000
_cell.length_b   1.000
_cell.length_c   1.000
_cell.angle_alpha   90.00
_cell.angle_beta   90.00
_cell.angle_gamma   90.00
#
_symmetry.space_group_name_H-M   'P 1'
#
loop_
_entity.id
_entity.type
_entity.pdbx_description
1 polymer ?
#
loop_
_entity_poly.entity_id
_entity_poly.type
_entity_poly.pdbx_seq_one_letter_code
_entity_poly.pdbx_strand_id
1 'polypeptide(L)'
;MIISVPGEYYVYEAEDAPSRESLSLFFQDLGENDILEVRVRPGTPAGYSYHVTRYFLEHQLDFMNLALPKGSDTFCLASQVCPYHAVLPVIDANGSCVSIVKKIWTYYQHPYQYGGGLDLSFLNRYERIVLVSLNEYSIELYKKAIPLWNGKKLYLIGEDWNDYLDVLPAPPNVPVTVYGQMDEIGKNFREEDYVRLLYIADKLPENEGISRYEHGIMSYDEVMALTFFFSYATHPGTRHPGRRFFLIDARFNLEGIFGIWNKVFTAARYAMAKGYTPAFAITSSDDNIYSDHPGDDIWNKFFLQPEGFSLPEIRESCHLTLSPNMNVLTIMRHIMDEVSKGQTILWPDGIFNSHVKNYIAGRKQRFLPHPERTLGVLVRGTDYIHNPLPNHPRQAPVEMVMEKISEAEASWGFDWIYLATEDQEICQKMEKHYGSRLSFTDQERYTVKPGQLLSQIPREKSEGNGFRLGAEYLCSVHLLSQCRCLIASGECGALTEALRENGGKYQHVFVFHL
;
A
#
# COMPACT_ATOMS: atom_id res chain seq x y z
N MET A 1 11.40 5.81 1.04
CA MET A 1 12.24 5.84 2.26
C MET A 1 13.66 6.17 1.84
N ILE A 2 14.31 7.10 2.52
CA ILE A 2 15.75 7.33 2.39
C ILE A 2 16.52 6.36 3.28
N ILE A 3 17.51 5.68 2.71
CA ILE A 3 18.41 4.76 3.41
C ILE A 3 19.86 5.21 3.22
N SER A 4 20.71 4.88 4.20
CA SER A 4 22.17 4.89 4.03
C SER A 4 22.58 3.69 3.19
N VAL A 5 23.52 3.86 2.27
CA VAL A 5 24.05 2.80 1.41
C VAL A 5 25.58 2.81 1.40
N PRO A 6 26.23 1.65 1.31
CA PRO A 6 27.68 1.60 1.13
C PRO A 6 28.05 2.14 -0.25
N GLY A 7 29.13 2.91 -0.31
CA GLY A 7 29.72 3.46 -1.53
C GLY A 7 30.90 4.36 -1.19
N GLU A 8 31.75 4.61 -2.18
CA GLU A 8 32.94 5.46 -2.04
C GLU A 8 32.68 6.86 -2.59
N TYR A 9 33.27 7.86 -1.94
CA TYR A 9 33.20 9.26 -2.36
C TYR A 9 34.56 9.75 -2.86
N TYR A 10 34.64 10.04 -4.16
CA TYR A 10 35.84 10.50 -4.83
C TYR A 10 35.76 12.00 -5.11
N VAL A 11 36.90 12.67 -5.07
CA VAL A 11 37.04 14.08 -5.46
C VAL A 11 38.05 14.19 -6.58
N TYR A 12 37.67 14.85 -7.67
CA TYR A 12 38.52 15.15 -8.81
C TYR A 12 38.55 16.65 -9.09
N GLU A 13 39.74 17.23 -9.06
CA GLU A 13 39.95 18.65 -9.33
C GLU A 13 40.57 18.84 -10.72
N ALA A 14 40.01 19.75 -11.51
CA ALA A 14 40.46 20.02 -12.87
C ALA A 14 40.30 21.50 -13.27
N GLU A 15 41.09 21.94 -14.25
CA GLU A 15 40.96 23.29 -14.84
C GLU A 15 39.78 23.40 -15.81
N ASP A 16 39.44 22.30 -16.49
CA ASP A 16 38.30 22.22 -17.41
C ASP A 16 37.45 20.99 -17.09
N ALA A 17 36.15 21.06 -17.40
CA ALA A 17 35.24 19.96 -17.12
C ALA A 17 35.58 18.72 -17.97
N PRO A 18 35.72 17.52 -17.36
CA PRO A 18 35.95 16.29 -18.09
C PRO A 18 34.79 15.95 -19.02
N SER A 19 35.09 15.28 -20.13
CA SER A 19 34.05 14.80 -21.05
C SER A 19 33.23 13.69 -20.40
N ARG A 20 31.97 13.53 -20.84
CA ARG A 20 31.13 12.40 -20.41
C ARG A 20 31.76 11.05 -20.74
N GLU A 21 32.49 10.93 -21.85
CA GLU A 21 33.20 9.69 -22.22
C GLU A 21 34.27 9.33 -21.20
N SER A 22 35.09 10.30 -20.76
CA SER A 22 36.09 10.08 -19.72
C SER A 22 35.46 9.74 -18.37
N LEU A 23 34.35 10.39 -18.01
CA LEU A 23 33.60 10.07 -16.79
C LEU A 23 32.99 8.66 -16.86
N SER A 24 32.43 8.25 -18.00
CA SER A 24 31.92 6.89 -18.19
C SER A 24 33.01 5.83 -18.07
N LEU A 25 34.22 6.11 -18.58
CA LEU A 25 35.38 5.21 -18.41
C LEU A 25 35.77 5.07 -16.94
N PHE A 26 35.78 6.18 -16.18
CA PHE A 26 36.07 6.14 -14.74
C PHE A 26 35.07 5.29 -13.96
N PHE A 27 33.78 5.37 -14.31
CA PHE A 27 32.72 4.59 -13.67
C PHE A 27 32.63 3.13 -14.13
N GLN A 28 33.50 2.63 -15.02
CA GLN A 28 33.48 1.23 -15.44
C GLN A 28 33.80 0.26 -14.29
N ASP A 29 34.73 0.64 -13.42
CA ASP A 29 35.22 -0.22 -12.34
C ASP A 29 34.63 0.12 -10.95
N LEU A 30 33.78 1.15 -10.88
CA LEU A 30 33.20 1.62 -9.61
C LEU A 30 31.94 0.86 -9.17
N GLY A 31 31.55 1.02 -7.90
CA GLY A 31 30.28 0.56 -7.36
C GLY A 31 29.08 1.34 -7.91
N GLU A 32 27.87 0.78 -7.78
CA GLU A 32 26.63 1.44 -8.19
C GLU A 32 26.37 2.75 -7.41
N ASN A 33 26.75 2.77 -6.14
CA ASN A 33 26.50 3.88 -5.23
C ASN A 33 27.68 4.84 -5.09
N ASP A 34 28.77 4.61 -5.84
CA ASP A 34 29.94 5.48 -5.77
C ASP A 34 29.63 6.85 -6.38
N ILE A 35 30.23 7.88 -5.81
CA ILE A 35 30.00 9.26 -6.21
C ILE A 35 31.34 9.92 -6.51
N LEU A 36 31.42 10.61 -7.65
CA LEU A 36 32.53 11.48 -7.98
C LEU A 36 32.09 12.94 -7.89
N GLU A 37 32.69 13.70 -6.97
CA GLU A 37 32.65 15.16 -7.00
C GLU A 37 33.70 15.68 -7.97
N VAL A 38 33.27 16.41 -8.99
CA VAL A 38 34.16 17.12 -9.90
C VAL A 38 34.18 18.60 -9.50
N ARG A 39 35.37 19.13 -9.22
CA ARG A 39 35.60 20.54 -8.90
C ARG A 39 36.38 21.19 -10.04
N VAL A 40 35.72 22.10 -10.76
CA VAL A 40 36.32 22.80 -11.91
C VAL A 40 36.81 24.17 -11.45
N ARG A 41 38.09 24.48 -11.70
CA ARG A 41 38.77 25.74 -11.31
C ARG A 41 38.56 26.10 -9.83
N PRO A 42 38.85 25.17 -8.89
CA PRO A 42 38.61 25.38 -7.46
C PRO A 42 39.35 26.62 -6.95
N GLY A 43 38.71 27.39 -6.07
CA GLY A 43 39.30 28.62 -5.50
C GLY A 43 39.27 29.86 -6.41
N THR A 44 38.69 29.76 -7.62
CA THR A 44 38.50 30.92 -8.52
C THR A 44 37.04 31.43 -8.50
N PRO A 45 36.78 32.70 -8.84
CA PRO A 45 35.41 33.22 -8.97
C PRO A 45 34.55 32.53 -10.04
N ALA A 46 35.18 31.83 -10.98
CA ALA A 46 34.52 31.06 -12.03
C ALA A 46 34.42 29.55 -11.69
N GLY A 47 34.86 29.16 -10.49
CA GLY A 47 34.88 27.76 -10.06
C GLY A 47 33.49 27.25 -9.70
N TYR A 48 33.25 25.97 -9.99
CA TYR A 48 32.01 25.29 -9.66
C TYR A 48 32.26 23.80 -9.41
N SER A 49 31.33 23.12 -8.73
CA SER A 49 31.39 21.68 -8.53
C SER A 49 30.06 21.01 -8.85
N TYR A 50 30.14 19.73 -9.20
CA TYR A 50 28.98 18.88 -9.47
C TYR A 50 29.29 17.43 -9.11
N HIS A 51 28.25 16.65 -8.87
CA HIS A 51 28.37 15.22 -8.59
C HIS A 51 28.02 14.41 -9.83
N VAL A 52 28.81 13.38 -10.07
CA VAL A 52 28.61 12.38 -11.11
C VAL A 52 28.34 11.04 -10.43
N THR A 53 27.33 10.35 -10.93
CA THR A 53 26.97 8.98 -10.52
C THR A 53 26.82 8.12 -11.77
N ARG A 54 26.92 6.80 -11.63
CA ARG A 54 26.61 5.86 -12.73
C ARG A 54 25.22 6.12 -13.32
N TYR A 55 24.22 6.34 -12.46
CA TYR A 55 22.84 6.62 -12.88
C TYR A 55 22.73 7.83 -13.81
N PHE A 56 23.44 8.93 -13.51
CA PHE A 56 23.42 10.14 -14.36
C PHE A 56 24.08 9.92 -15.72
N LEU A 57 25.12 9.09 -15.78
CA LEU A 57 25.81 8.75 -17.02
C LEU A 57 24.93 7.87 -17.91
N GLU A 58 24.36 6.80 -17.35
CA GLU A 58 23.52 5.84 -18.09
C GLU A 58 22.26 6.47 -18.68
N HIS A 59 21.66 7.42 -17.96
CA HIS A 59 20.41 8.09 -18.36
C HIS A 59 20.64 9.44 -19.05
N GLN A 60 21.90 9.80 -19.32
CA GLN A 60 22.29 11.06 -19.96
C GLN A 60 21.72 12.31 -19.26
N LEU A 61 21.62 12.25 -17.93
CA LEU A 61 21.10 13.35 -17.10
C LEU A 61 22.17 14.42 -16.87
N ASP A 62 21.75 15.66 -16.69
CA ASP A 62 22.64 16.76 -16.33
C ASP A 62 23.28 16.56 -14.96
N PHE A 63 24.56 16.92 -14.86
CA PHE A 63 25.28 16.87 -13.58
C PHE A 63 25.00 18.11 -12.75
N MET A 64 24.86 17.90 -11.45
CA MET A 64 24.47 18.94 -10.51
C MET A 64 25.09 18.68 -9.13
N ASN A 65 25.26 19.73 -8.34
CA ASN A 65 25.67 19.58 -6.96
C ASN A 65 24.44 19.23 -6.10
N LEU A 66 24.39 17.99 -5.60
CA LEU A 66 23.31 17.47 -4.77
C LEU A 66 23.79 17.05 -3.37
N ALA A 67 24.90 17.63 -2.91
CA ALA A 67 25.38 17.38 -1.56
C ALA A 67 24.35 17.83 -0.52
N LEU A 68 24.10 16.98 0.46
CA LEU A 68 23.23 17.25 1.59
C LEU A 68 24.08 17.61 2.81
N PRO A 69 23.72 18.62 3.61
CA PRO A 69 24.42 18.88 4.85
C PRO A 69 24.10 17.80 5.89
N LYS A 70 25.10 17.37 6.65
CA LYS A 70 24.93 16.56 7.86
C LYS A 70 24.20 17.39 8.94
N GLY A 71 23.12 16.86 9.48
CA GLY A 71 22.35 17.48 10.55
C GLY A 71 21.14 16.66 10.96
N SER A 72 20.35 17.17 11.92
CA SER A 72 19.14 16.48 12.40
C SER A 72 18.09 16.26 11.33
N ASP A 73 18.10 17.05 10.26
CA ASP A 73 17.09 17.04 9.20
C ASP A 73 17.59 16.46 7.87
N THR A 74 18.80 15.90 7.83
CA THR A 74 19.42 15.34 6.60
C THR A 74 18.49 14.40 5.86
N PHE A 75 17.88 13.43 6.54
CA PHE A 75 17.01 12.43 5.90
C PHE A 75 15.66 13.02 5.45
N CYS A 76 15.14 14.03 6.15
CA CYS A 76 13.94 14.75 5.74
C CYS A 76 14.21 15.59 4.48
N LEU A 77 15.36 16.26 4.41
CA LEU A 77 15.79 16.99 3.20
C LEU A 77 16.01 16.02 2.05
N ALA A 78 16.72 14.91 2.30
CA ALA A 78 16.94 13.86 1.31
C ALA A 78 15.63 13.32 0.73
N SER A 79 14.59 13.09 1.54
CA SER A 79 13.33 12.53 1.05
C SER A 79 12.60 13.44 0.08
N GLN A 80 12.85 14.76 0.17
CA GLN A 80 12.27 15.79 -0.69
C GLN A 80 13.05 15.96 -2.00
N VAL A 81 14.39 15.89 -1.97
CA VAL A 81 15.23 16.23 -3.12
C VAL A 81 15.86 15.03 -3.84
N CYS A 82 16.01 13.89 -3.17
CA CYS A 82 16.66 12.70 -3.75
C CYS A 82 15.78 12.08 -4.84
N PRO A 83 16.25 12.02 -6.10
CA PRO A 83 15.57 11.28 -7.15
C PRO A 83 15.57 9.78 -6.83
N TYR A 84 14.57 9.05 -7.34
CA TYR A 84 14.63 7.60 -7.30
C TYR A 84 15.84 7.10 -8.10
N HIS A 85 16.47 6.03 -7.60
CA HIS A 85 17.65 5.37 -8.19
C HIS A 85 18.97 6.17 -8.19
N ALA A 86 18.95 7.47 -7.88
CA ALA A 86 20.16 8.26 -7.66
C ALA A 86 20.63 8.17 -6.21
N VAL A 87 21.93 8.40 -6.00
CA VAL A 87 22.57 8.50 -4.68
C VAL A 87 23.05 9.92 -4.43
N LEU A 88 22.96 10.37 -3.19
CA LEU A 88 23.39 11.71 -2.75
C LEU A 88 24.45 11.59 -1.64
N PRO A 89 25.52 12.42 -1.68
CA PRO A 89 26.48 12.46 -0.60
C PRO A 89 25.99 13.36 0.52
N VAL A 90 26.23 12.94 1.76
CA VAL A 90 26.01 13.75 2.97
C VAL A 90 27.36 14.29 3.43
N ILE A 91 27.48 15.60 3.48
CA ILE A 91 28.73 16.32 3.76
C ILE A 91 28.67 16.96 5.14
N ASP A 92 29.71 16.78 5.95
CA ASP A 92 29.84 17.43 7.26
C ASP A 92 30.31 18.90 7.16
N ALA A 93 30.43 19.57 8.31
CA ALA A 93 30.89 20.96 8.36
C ALA A 93 32.34 21.16 7.88
N ASN A 94 33.14 20.09 7.79
CA ASN A 94 34.52 20.12 7.32
C ASN A 94 34.63 19.84 5.82
N GLY A 95 33.52 19.54 5.13
CA GLY A 95 33.52 19.18 3.71
C GLY A 95 33.82 17.71 3.45
N SER A 96 33.81 16.84 4.47
CA SER A 96 33.98 15.39 4.31
C SER A 96 32.65 14.70 4.09
N CYS A 97 32.61 13.74 3.16
CA CYS A 97 31.47 12.86 2.98
C CYS A 97 31.40 11.86 4.14
N VAL A 98 30.30 11.85 4.88
CA VAL A 98 30.10 10.99 6.05
C VAL A 98 29.10 9.87 5.79
N SER A 99 28.29 9.97 4.73
CA SER A 99 27.28 8.98 4.39
C SER A 99 26.83 9.19 2.95
N ILE A 100 26.43 8.11 2.28
CA ILE A 100 25.77 8.17 0.97
C ILE A 100 24.35 7.68 1.15
N VAL A 101 23.37 8.45 0.67
CA VAL A 101 21.96 8.14 0.84
C VAL A 101 21.26 7.89 -0.49
N LYS A 102 20.28 6.98 -0.47
CA LYS A 102 19.48 6.60 -1.64
C LYS A 102 18.00 6.58 -1.29
N LYS A 103 17.15 6.97 -2.24
CA LYS A 103 15.70 6.80 -2.12
C LYS A 103 15.27 5.44 -2.66
N ILE A 104 14.67 4.65 -1.77
CA ILE A 104 14.04 3.38 -2.11
C ILE A 104 12.51 3.45 -2.02
N TRP A 105 11.88 2.56 -2.77
CA TRP A 105 10.43 2.42 -2.78
C TRP A 105 9.90 1.77 -1.48
N THR A 106 8.69 2.15 -1.09
CA THR A 106 8.01 1.76 0.14
C THR A 106 6.51 2.02 -0.01
N TYR A 107 5.68 1.35 0.79
CA TYR A 107 4.24 1.57 0.80
C TYR A 107 3.83 2.79 1.61
N TYR A 108 4.67 3.24 2.55
CA TYR A 108 4.37 4.38 3.39
C TYR A 108 4.85 5.70 2.75
N GLN A 109 4.00 6.72 2.75
CA GLN A 109 4.44 8.08 2.42
C GLN A 109 3.63 9.09 3.24
N HIS A 110 4.32 10.01 3.89
CA HIS A 110 3.70 11.02 4.72
C HIS A 110 4.48 12.33 4.62
N PRO A 111 3.81 13.50 4.61
CA PRO A 111 4.48 14.81 4.49
C PRO A 111 5.13 15.29 5.79
N TYR A 112 5.22 14.44 6.82
CA TYR A 112 5.74 14.75 8.16
C TYR A 112 5.12 16.00 8.79
N GLN A 113 3.80 16.13 8.62
CA GLN A 113 2.98 17.10 9.34
C GLN A 113 2.41 16.43 10.59
N TYR A 114 2.52 17.10 11.75
CA TYR A 114 2.18 16.51 13.05
C TYR A 114 1.07 17.24 13.81
N GLY A 115 0.33 18.14 13.15
CA GLY A 115 -0.73 18.94 13.77
C GLY A 115 -1.86 18.13 14.43
N GLY A 116 -2.04 16.86 14.03
CA GLY A 116 -3.02 15.95 14.61
C GLY A 116 -2.51 15.09 15.77
N GLY A 117 -1.19 15.15 16.06
CA GLY A 117 -0.54 14.33 17.09
C GLY A 117 -0.21 12.91 16.63
N LEU A 118 0.57 12.18 17.45
CA LEU A 118 0.98 10.81 17.17
C LEU A 118 0.11 9.80 17.94
N ASP A 119 -0.19 8.66 17.33
CA ASP A 119 -0.87 7.54 17.99
C ASP A 119 0.14 6.55 18.56
N LEU A 120 0.47 6.73 19.82
CA LEU A 120 1.44 5.88 20.52
C LEU A 120 0.83 4.61 21.09
N SER A 121 -0.47 4.36 20.88
CA SER A 121 -1.16 3.21 21.49
C SER A 121 -0.53 1.87 21.11
N PHE A 122 -0.04 1.73 19.87
CA PHE A 122 0.67 0.55 19.42
C PHE A 122 2.04 0.41 20.10
N LEU A 123 2.87 1.46 20.06
CA LEU A 123 4.20 1.46 20.68
C LEU A 123 4.15 1.22 22.19
N ASN A 124 3.13 1.76 22.87
CA ASN A 124 2.94 1.61 24.33
C ASN A 124 2.55 0.19 24.75
N ARG A 125 2.31 -0.73 23.81
CA ARG A 125 2.19 -2.17 24.11
C ARG A 125 3.55 -2.78 24.46
N TYR A 126 4.64 -2.16 24.05
CA TYR A 126 6.00 -2.65 24.19
C TYR A 126 6.79 -1.85 25.23
N GLU A 127 7.73 -2.50 25.90
CA GLU A 127 8.61 -1.85 26.89
C GLU A 127 10.00 -1.55 26.32
N ARG A 128 10.39 -2.27 25.27
CA ARG A 128 11.67 -2.17 24.59
C ARG A 128 11.43 -2.04 23.09
N ILE A 129 12.15 -1.14 22.43
CA ILE A 129 12.13 -1.00 20.97
C ILE A 129 13.54 -1.20 20.45
N VAL A 130 13.66 -1.91 19.34
CA VAL A 130 14.85 -2.03 18.51
C VAL A 130 14.59 -1.35 17.17
N LEU A 131 15.42 -0.39 16.81
CA LEU A 131 15.47 0.23 15.48
C LEU A 131 16.66 -0.34 14.71
N VAL A 132 16.38 -1.08 13.64
CA VAL A 132 17.41 -1.69 12.78
C VAL A 132 17.77 -0.75 11.64
N SER A 133 19.06 -0.56 11.42
CA SER A 133 19.64 0.34 10.41
C SER A 133 19.29 1.82 10.64
N LEU A 134 20.12 2.71 10.08
CA LEU A 134 19.82 4.12 10.02
C LEU A 134 19.10 4.44 8.70
N ASN A 135 17.84 4.86 8.80
CA ASN A 135 17.02 5.30 7.68
C ASN A 135 16.06 6.43 8.08
N GLU A 136 15.38 7.00 7.07
CA GLU A 136 14.40 8.08 7.23
C GLU A 136 13.37 7.79 8.33
N TYR A 137 12.78 6.59 8.34
CA TYR A 137 11.71 6.22 9.26
C TYR A 137 12.23 5.98 10.67
N SER A 138 13.40 5.35 10.80
CA SER A 138 14.07 5.15 12.08
C SER A 138 14.40 6.48 12.77
N ILE A 139 14.87 7.47 12.01
CA ILE A 139 15.17 8.82 12.51
C ILE A 139 13.90 9.56 12.89
N GLU A 140 12.85 9.45 12.08
CA GLU A 140 11.56 10.08 12.39
C GLU A 140 10.93 9.48 13.66
N LEU A 141 10.98 8.16 13.84
CA LEU A 141 10.57 7.51 15.09
C LEU A 141 11.42 7.99 16.26
N TYR A 142 12.74 7.98 16.12
CA TYR A 142 13.69 8.45 17.16
C TYR A 142 13.42 9.89 17.59
N LYS A 143 13.18 10.80 16.64
CA LYS A 143 12.98 12.23 16.90
C LYS A 143 11.58 12.57 17.41
N LYS A 144 10.55 11.88 16.91
CA LYS A 144 9.15 12.31 17.11
C LYS A 144 8.35 11.38 18.01
N ALA A 145 8.52 10.08 17.88
CA ALA A 145 7.73 9.09 18.61
C ALA A 145 8.38 8.70 19.95
N ILE A 146 9.69 8.39 19.94
CA ILE A 146 10.41 7.94 21.13
C ILE A 146 10.35 8.93 22.30
N PRO A 147 10.50 10.26 22.11
CA PRO A 147 10.43 11.20 23.24
C PRO A 147 9.07 11.23 23.94
N LEU A 148 8.02 10.76 23.27
CA LEU A 148 6.65 10.69 23.78
C LEU A 148 6.26 9.27 24.24
N TRP A 149 7.08 8.27 23.94
CA TRP A 149 6.82 6.85 24.24
C TRP A 149 7.08 6.55 25.72
N ASN A 150 6.20 5.77 26.35
CA ASN A 150 6.28 5.41 27.77
C ASN A 150 7.14 4.16 28.02
N GLY A 151 8.03 3.84 27.09
CA GLY A 151 8.91 2.68 27.16
C GLY A 151 10.06 2.81 28.14
N LYS A 152 10.79 1.72 28.30
CA LYS A 152 11.90 1.62 29.24
C LYS A 152 13.27 1.72 28.59
N LYS A 153 13.43 1.25 27.35
CA LYS A 153 14.74 1.20 26.70
C LYS A 153 14.64 1.16 25.18
N LEU A 154 15.51 1.92 24.52
CA LEU A 154 15.69 1.93 23.08
C LEU A 154 17.03 1.30 22.71
N TYR A 155 17.02 0.44 21.70
CA TYR A 155 18.19 -0.16 21.11
C TYR A 155 18.30 0.27 19.65
N LEU A 156 19.48 0.72 19.25
CA LEU A 156 19.82 1.09 17.88
C LEU A 156 20.80 0.07 17.33
N ILE A 157 20.53 -0.51 16.16
CA ILE A 157 21.43 -1.46 15.52
C ILE A 157 21.92 -0.91 14.19
N GLY A 158 23.24 -0.91 14.01
CA GLY A 158 23.93 -0.47 12.80
C GLY A 158 25.00 0.56 13.12
N GLU A 159 26.19 0.38 12.56
CA GLU A 159 27.35 1.26 12.79
C GLU A 159 27.06 2.72 12.40
N ASP A 160 26.27 2.92 11.33
CA ASP A 160 25.83 4.22 10.80
C ASP A 160 25.13 5.12 11.83
N TRP A 161 24.54 4.56 12.90
CA TRP A 161 23.96 5.37 13.98
C TRP A 161 25.01 6.26 14.65
N ASN A 162 26.25 5.77 14.80
CA ASN A 162 27.33 6.52 15.42
C ASN A 162 27.66 7.80 14.63
N ASP A 163 27.45 7.78 13.31
CA ASP A 163 27.72 8.93 12.46
C ASP A 163 26.70 10.06 12.65
N TYR A 164 25.53 9.80 13.25
CA TYR A 164 24.46 10.81 13.38
C TYR A 164 24.06 11.12 14.83
N LEU A 165 24.50 10.36 15.82
CA LEU A 165 24.11 10.59 17.22
C LEU A 165 24.64 11.93 17.79
N ASP A 166 25.68 12.50 17.21
CA ASP A 166 26.19 13.83 17.54
C ASP A 166 25.24 14.96 17.11
N VAL A 167 24.43 14.74 16.07
CA VAL A 167 23.48 15.72 15.53
C VAL A 167 22.02 15.43 15.86
N LEU A 168 21.73 14.28 16.48
CA LEU A 168 20.39 13.87 16.90
C LEU A 168 20.19 14.12 18.41
N PRO A 169 19.12 14.83 18.83
CA PRO A 169 18.88 15.07 20.25
C PRO A 169 18.55 13.75 20.96
N ALA A 170 19.26 13.46 22.05
CA ALA A 170 18.96 12.29 22.87
C ALA A 170 17.53 12.36 23.43
N PRO A 171 16.74 11.28 23.38
CA PRO A 171 15.42 11.25 23.97
C PRO A 171 15.53 11.40 25.50
N PRO A 172 14.79 12.34 26.12
CA PRO A 172 15.04 12.75 27.51
C PRO A 172 14.74 11.66 28.54
N ASN A 173 13.81 10.75 28.25
CA ASN A 173 13.27 9.80 29.21
C ASN A 173 13.52 8.32 28.85
N VAL A 174 14.26 8.06 27.77
CA VAL A 174 14.44 6.70 27.24
C VAL A 174 15.94 6.43 27.09
N PRO A 175 16.52 5.57 27.93
CA PRO A 175 17.91 5.12 27.76
C PRO A 175 18.12 4.51 26.38
N VAL A 176 19.17 4.95 25.69
CA VAL A 176 19.56 4.48 24.35
C VAL A 176 20.81 3.61 24.46
N THR A 177 20.81 2.47 23.78
CA THR A 177 21.99 1.60 23.63
C THR A 177 22.22 1.33 22.16
N VAL A 178 23.46 1.45 21.70
CA VAL A 178 23.84 1.23 20.29
C VAL A 178 24.63 -0.07 20.20
N TYR A 179 24.28 -0.89 19.21
CA TYR A 179 25.04 -2.06 18.79
C TYR A 179 25.43 -1.88 17.33
N GLY A 180 26.65 -2.23 16.96
CA GLY A 180 27.10 -2.17 15.57
C GLY A 180 26.44 -3.26 14.73
N GLN A 181 26.28 -4.46 15.30
CA GLN A 181 25.81 -5.64 14.60
C GLN A 181 24.65 -6.34 15.31
N MET A 182 23.85 -7.08 14.54
CA MET A 182 22.65 -7.77 15.03
C MET A 182 22.96 -8.88 16.04
N ASP A 183 24.08 -9.58 15.85
CA ASP A 183 24.49 -10.70 16.69
C ASP A 183 24.82 -10.26 18.13
N GLU A 184 25.13 -8.98 18.34
CA GLU A 184 25.32 -8.39 19.66
C GLU A 184 24.04 -8.42 20.50
N ILE A 185 22.85 -8.36 19.90
CA ILE A 185 21.60 -8.56 20.65
C ILE A 185 21.57 -9.96 21.25
N GLY A 186 21.85 -11.00 20.45
CA GLY A 186 21.84 -12.39 20.94
C GLY A 186 22.87 -12.66 22.05
N LYS A 187 23.97 -11.90 22.08
CA LYS A 187 25.00 -12.00 23.12
C LYS A 187 24.63 -11.26 24.41
N ASN A 188 23.88 -10.16 24.31
CA ASN A 188 23.65 -9.23 25.42
C ASN A 188 22.24 -9.32 26.02
N PHE A 189 21.24 -9.79 25.26
CA PHE A 189 19.87 -9.90 25.74
C PHE A 189 19.68 -11.16 26.56
N ARG A 190 18.85 -11.05 27.60
CA ARG A 190 18.34 -12.20 28.37
C ARG A 190 16.93 -12.53 27.91
N GLU A 191 16.40 -13.70 28.28
CA GLU A 191 15.02 -14.10 27.92
C GLU A 191 13.98 -13.04 28.29
N GLU A 192 14.14 -12.38 29.44
CA GLU A 192 13.28 -11.29 29.92
C GLU A 192 13.34 -10.01 29.06
N ASP A 193 14.39 -9.83 28.25
CA ASP A 193 14.51 -8.69 27.34
C ASP A 193 13.73 -8.86 26.05
N TYR A 194 13.40 -10.10 25.68
CA TYR A 194 12.54 -10.39 24.53
C TYR A 194 11.05 -10.23 24.86
N VAL A 195 10.69 -10.22 26.14
CA VAL A 195 9.30 -9.99 26.57
C VAL A 195 8.90 -8.54 26.30
N ARG A 196 7.80 -8.36 25.55
CA ARG A 196 7.30 -7.03 25.11
C ARG A 196 8.36 -6.21 24.38
N LEU A 197 9.22 -6.88 23.61
CA LEU A 197 10.14 -6.27 22.67
C LEU A 197 9.42 -6.01 21.34
N LEU A 198 9.56 -4.80 20.81
CA LEU A 198 9.23 -4.49 19.43
C LEU A 198 10.52 -4.38 18.62
N TYR A 199 10.69 -5.28 17.66
CA TYR A 199 11.80 -5.28 16.74
C TYR A 199 11.33 -4.71 15.39
N ILE A 200 11.86 -3.55 15.01
CA ILE A 200 11.47 -2.86 13.77
C ILE A 200 12.55 -3.11 12.72
N ALA A 201 12.23 -4.01 11.80
CA ALA A 201 13.14 -4.49 10.77
C ALA A 201 13.17 -3.56 9.54
N ASP A 202 14.35 -3.46 8.93
CA ASP A 202 14.56 -2.83 7.64
C ASP A 202 14.13 -3.76 6.50
N LYS A 203 12.81 -3.96 6.37
CA LYS A 203 12.20 -4.76 5.31
C LYS A 203 10.86 -4.17 4.89
N LEU A 204 10.42 -4.50 3.67
CA LEU A 204 9.05 -4.19 3.26
C LEU A 204 8.05 -5.17 3.89
N PRO A 205 6.83 -4.74 4.21
CA PRO A 205 5.77 -5.64 4.63
C PRO A 205 5.34 -6.53 3.45
N GLU A 206 5.03 -7.79 3.74
CA GLU A 206 4.59 -8.77 2.75
C GLU A 206 3.19 -9.30 3.10
N ASN A 207 2.51 -9.91 2.12
CA ASN A 207 1.26 -10.61 2.36
C ASN A 207 1.55 -12.00 2.95
N GLU A 208 1.90 -12.01 4.24
CA GLU A 208 2.34 -13.18 5.01
C GLU A 208 1.40 -13.48 6.19
N GLY A 209 1.59 -14.60 6.87
CA GLY A 209 0.90 -14.91 8.12
C GLY A 209 1.31 -13.97 9.28
N ILE A 210 0.66 -14.09 10.44
CA ILE A 210 0.94 -13.18 11.57
C ILE A 210 2.11 -13.63 12.46
N SER A 211 2.80 -14.73 12.13
CA SER A 211 3.81 -15.34 13.02
C SER A 211 4.93 -14.39 13.43
N ARG A 212 5.43 -13.54 12.52
CA ARG A 212 6.47 -12.56 12.90
C ARG A 212 5.97 -11.52 13.91
N TYR A 213 4.70 -11.13 13.80
CA TYR A 213 4.08 -10.16 14.72
C TYR A 213 3.90 -10.78 16.11
N GLU A 214 3.60 -12.08 16.20
CA GLU A 214 3.58 -12.83 17.46
C GLU A 214 4.95 -12.83 18.17
N HIS A 215 6.04 -12.72 17.41
CA HIS A 215 7.41 -12.57 17.93
C HIS A 215 7.85 -11.10 18.08
N GLY A 216 6.93 -10.13 17.93
CA GLY A 216 7.22 -8.71 18.08
C GLY A 216 7.98 -8.08 16.92
N ILE A 217 7.97 -8.69 15.73
CA ILE A 217 8.72 -8.21 14.55
C ILE A 217 7.79 -7.47 13.58
N MET A 218 8.10 -6.20 13.33
CA MET A 218 7.36 -5.29 12.45
C MET A 218 8.28 -4.65 11.41
N SER A 219 7.74 -4.22 10.26
CA SER A 219 8.48 -3.34 9.35
C SER A 219 8.34 -1.86 9.73
N TYR A 220 9.25 -1.02 9.24
CA TYR A 220 9.10 0.42 9.41
C TYR A 220 7.80 0.94 8.80
N ASP A 221 7.42 0.54 7.59
CA ASP A 221 6.15 0.94 6.95
C ASP A 221 4.94 0.76 7.88
N GLU A 222 4.85 -0.40 8.54
CA GLU A 222 3.73 -0.71 9.44
C GLU A 222 3.75 0.15 10.70
N VAL A 223 4.93 0.31 11.33
CA VAL A 223 5.05 1.13 12.55
C VAL A 223 4.82 2.60 12.25
N MET A 224 5.34 3.10 11.13
CA MET A 224 5.13 4.47 10.66
C MET A 224 3.65 4.71 10.38
N ALA A 225 2.99 3.81 9.65
CA ALA A 225 1.56 3.89 9.38
C ALA A 225 0.74 3.93 10.67
N LEU A 226 1.00 3.03 11.63
CA LEU A 226 0.26 2.99 12.90
C LEU A 226 0.51 4.22 13.79
N THR A 227 1.75 4.72 13.82
CA THR A 227 2.17 5.80 14.74
C THR A 227 1.76 7.18 14.22
N PHE A 228 1.89 7.42 12.92
CA PHE A 228 1.63 8.72 12.28
C PHE A 228 0.28 8.75 11.54
N PHE A 229 -0.56 7.73 11.73
CA PHE A 229 -1.83 7.56 11.01
C PHE A 229 -2.71 8.82 11.02
N PHE A 230 -2.74 9.51 12.16
CA PHE A 230 -3.58 10.68 12.40
C PHE A 230 -2.80 12.00 12.49
N SER A 231 -1.51 12.00 12.14
CA SER A 231 -0.66 13.14 12.48
C SER A 231 -0.87 14.36 11.60
N TYR A 232 -1.40 14.19 10.37
CA TYR A 232 -1.66 15.30 9.48
C TYR A 232 -3.08 15.84 9.61
N ALA A 233 -3.33 16.66 10.63
CA ALA A 233 -4.56 17.42 10.78
C ALA A 233 -4.49 18.82 10.15
N THR A 234 -5.60 19.25 9.56
CA THR A 234 -5.81 20.55 8.92
C THR A 234 -7.15 21.14 9.38
N HIS A 235 -7.30 22.46 9.23
CA HIS A 235 -8.49 23.21 9.66
C HIS A 235 -9.01 24.10 8.51
N PRO A 236 -9.51 23.51 7.42
CA PRO A 236 -9.77 24.24 6.18
C PRO A 236 -11.01 25.14 6.22
N GLY A 237 -11.94 24.94 7.16
CA GLY A 237 -13.15 25.77 7.27
C GLY A 237 -13.78 25.76 8.66
N THR A 238 -15.09 25.95 8.71
CA THR A 238 -15.87 26.10 9.96
C THR A 238 -17.03 25.11 10.08
N ARG A 239 -17.25 24.26 9.08
CA ARG A 239 -18.37 23.30 9.10
C ARG A 239 -18.11 22.18 10.10
N HIS A 240 -19.19 21.57 10.58
CA HIS A 240 -19.17 20.40 11.45
C HIS A 240 -18.27 20.53 12.71
N PRO A 241 -18.46 21.57 13.57
CA PRO A 241 -17.61 21.86 14.74
C PRO A 241 -17.46 20.74 15.77
N GLY A 242 -18.30 19.69 15.72
CA GLY A 242 -18.24 18.52 16.60
C GLY A 242 -17.75 17.23 15.91
N ARG A 243 -17.29 17.30 14.65
CA ARG A 243 -16.82 16.15 13.88
C ARG A 243 -15.36 16.31 13.52
N ARG A 244 -14.63 15.21 13.59
CA ARG A 244 -13.24 15.11 13.13
C ARG A 244 -13.23 14.17 11.94
N PHE A 245 -13.10 14.71 10.74
CA PHE A 245 -13.06 13.87 9.54
C PHE A 245 -11.67 13.27 9.36
N PHE A 246 -11.63 12.02 8.90
CA PHE A 246 -10.42 11.34 8.47
C PHE A 246 -10.55 10.95 7.01
N LEU A 247 -9.89 11.68 6.12
CA LEU A 247 -9.93 11.46 4.69
C LEU A 247 -8.88 10.43 4.30
N ILE A 248 -9.37 9.28 3.81
CA ILE A 248 -8.58 8.14 3.39
C ILE A 248 -8.27 8.28 1.91
N ASP A 249 -6.99 8.44 1.63
CA ASP A 249 -6.35 8.24 0.32
C ASP A 249 -5.22 7.21 0.47
N ALA A 250 -4.93 6.48 -0.60
CA ALA A 250 -3.83 5.54 -0.68
C ALA A 250 -3.51 5.21 -2.15
N ARG A 251 -2.27 4.77 -2.39
CA ARG A 251 -1.79 4.29 -3.68
C ARG A 251 -2.03 2.80 -3.82
N PHE A 252 -2.90 2.46 -4.76
CA PHE A 252 -3.23 1.11 -5.16
C PHE A 252 -2.86 0.93 -6.63
N ASN A 253 -1.76 0.25 -6.91
CA ASN A 253 -1.28 0.13 -8.29
C ASN A 253 -1.88 -1.09 -9.00
N LEU A 254 -2.07 -2.20 -8.27
CA LEU A 254 -2.42 -3.50 -8.84
C LEU A 254 -3.77 -4.02 -8.34
N GLU A 255 -4.31 -3.43 -7.27
CA GLU A 255 -5.50 -3.92 -6.60
C GLU A 255 -6.76 -3.70 -7.43
N GLY A 256 -7.56 -4.76 -7.54
CA GLY A 256 -8.95 -4.66 -7.98
C GLY A 256 -9.83 -3.97 -6.91
N ILE A 257 -11.05 -3.58 -7.31
CA ILE A 257 -11.90 -2.69 -6.49
C ILE A 257 -12.22 -3.25 -5.08
N PHE A 258 -12.40 -4.57 -4.95
CA PHE A 258 -12.64 -5.21 -3.64
C PHE A 258 -11.37 -5.34 -2.79
N GLY A 259 -10.19 -5.38 -3.43
CA GLY A 259 -8.90 -5.26 -2.74
C GLY A 259 -8.72 -3.87 -2.15
N ILE A 260 -9.04 -2.83 -2.93
CA ILE A 260 -9.08 -1.43 -2.46
C ILE A 260 -10.05 -1.32 -1.27
N TRP A 261 -11.29 -1.79 -1.43
CA TRP A 261 -12.32 -1.76 -0.39
C TRP A 261 -11.87 -2.39 0.93
N ASN A 262 -11.29 -3.59 0.89
CA ASN A 262 -10.83 -4.26 2.09
C ASN A 262 -9.81 -3.40 2.87
N LYS A 263 -8.86 -2.79 2.16
CA LYS A 263 -7.81 -1.96 2.75
C LYS A 263 -8.37 -0.66 3.32
N VAL A 264 -9.19 0.06 2.55
CA VAL A 264 -9.73 1.35 2.99
C VAL A 264 -10.80 1.19 4.08
N PHE A 265 -11.56 0.09 4.10
CA PHE A 265 -12.52 -0.17 5.18
C PHE A 265 -11.85 -0.55 6.49
N THR A 266 -10.76 -1.29 6.42
CA THR A 266 -9.93 -1.58 7.60
C THR A 266 -9.42 -0.27 8.20
N ALA A 267 -8.86 0.62 7.37
CA ALA A 267 -8.42 1.95 7.77
C ALA A 267 -9.57 2.81 8.34
N ALA A 268 -10.74 2.79 7.71
CA ALA A 268 -11.92 3.53 8.16
C ALA A 268 -12.44 3.06 9.52
N ARG A 269 -12.55 1.74 9.73
CA ARG A 269 -12.94 1.17 11.03
C ARG A 269 -11.92 1.53 12.12
N TYR A 270 -10.63 1.49 11.79
CA TYR A 270 -9.57 1.95 12.70
C TYR A 270 -9.73 3.43 13.07
N ALA A 271 -9.98 4.30 12.10
CA ALA A 271 -10.24 5.72 12.33
C ALA A 271 -11.49 5.94 13.21
N MET A 272 -12.57 5.19 12.98
CA MET A 272 -13.79 5.24 13.81
C MET A 272 -13.52 4.86 15.26
N ALA A 273 -12.77 3.78 15.50
CA ALA A 273 -12.37 3.37 16.85
C ALA A 273 -11.54 4.44 17.58
N LYS A 274 -10.94 5.36 16.84
CA LYS A 274 -10.12 6.48 17.35
C LYS A 274 -10.90 7.81 17.40
N GLY A 275 -12.21 7.77 17.17
CA GLY A 275 -13.09 8.93 17.30
C GLY A 275 -13.17 9.82 16.06
N TYR A 276 -12.80 9.31 14.89
CA TYR A 276 -12.94 10.02 13.62
C TYR A 276 -14.17 9.56 12.84
N THR A 277 -14.68 10.47 11.99
CA THR A 277 -15.66 10.15 10.95
C THR A 277 -14.90 9.88 9.65
N PRO A 278 -14.92 8.65 9.10
CA PRO A 278 -14.15 8.32 7.91
C PRO A 278 -14.75 8.99 6.68
N ALA A 279 -13.89 9.36 5.75
CA ALA A 279 -14.21 9.83 4.41
C ALA A 279 -13.22 9.22 3.42
N PHE A 280 -13.57 9.16 2.14
CA PHE A 280 -12.73 8.53 1.11
C PHE A 280 -12.50 9.47 -0.07
N ALA A 281 -11.26 9.54 -0.55
CA ALA A 281 -10.91 10.15 -1.82
C ALA A 281 -9.65 9.43 -2.34
N ILE A 282 -9.82 8.51 -3.30
CA ILE A 282 -8.71 7.68 -3.78
C ILE A 282 -8.14 8.34 -5.02
N THR A 283 -7.35 9.39 -4.78
CA THR A 283 -6.79 10.27 -5.81
C THR A 283 -5.30 10.03 -6.07
N SER A 284 -4.62 9.30 -5.18
CA SER A 284 -3.18 9.02 -5.33
C SER A 284 -2.89 7.82 -6.25
N SER A 285 -3.91 7.10 -6.69
CA SER A 285 -3.80 5.82 -7.42
C SER A 285 -3.79 5.98 -8.94
N ASP A 286 -2.95 6.88 -9.45
CA ASP A 286 -2.90 7.24 -10.87
C ASP A 286 -2.65 6.04 -11.77
N ASP A 287 -1.83 5.08 -11.35
CA ASP A 287 -1.48 3.90 -12.14
C ASP A 287 -2.58 2.82 -12.17
N ASN A 288 -3.56 2.89 -11.28
CA ASN A 288 -4.62 1.89 -11.18
C ASN A 288 -5.50 1.84 -12.45
N ILE A 289 -6.05 0.67 -12.72
CA ILE A 289 -6.95 0.42 -13.87
C ILE A 289 -8.29 1.18 -13.78
N TYR A 290 -8.69 1.65 -12.59
CA TYR A 290 -9.90 2.44 -12.39
C TYR A 290 -9.66 3.95 -12.48
N SER A 291 -8.41 4.39 -12.59
CA SER A 291 -8.04 5.79 -12.82
C SER A 291 -7.92 6.09 -14.32
N ASP A 292 -8.59 7.15 -14.77
CA ASP A 292 -8.60 7.58 -16.17
C ASP A 292 -7.51 8.61 -16.47
N HIS A 293 -7.06 9.37 -15.47
CA HIS A 293 -6.02 10.39 -15.58
C HIS A 293 -5.40 10.70 -14.20
N PRO A 294 -4.25 11.39 -14.14
CA PRO A 294 -3.67 11.79 -12.87
C PRO A 294 -4.63 12.60 -11.99
N GLY A 295 -4.71 12.27 -10.70
CA GLY A 295 -5.55 12.92 -9.69
C GLY A 295 -7.04 12.55 -9.74
N ASP A 296 -7.42 11.58 -10.57
CA ASP A 296 -8.79 11.09 -10.67
C ASP A 296 -9.22 10.33 -9.39
N ASP A 297 -10.44 10.60 -8.91
CA ASP A 297 -10.97 10.02 -7.67
C ASP A 297 -11.69 8.71 -7.95
N ILE A 298 -10.97 7.59 -7.78
CA ILE A 298 -11.49 6.24 -7.99
C ILE A 298 -12.71 5.97 -7.10
N TRP A 299 -12.77 6.48 -5.87
CA TRP A 299 -13.87 6.20 -4.96
C TRP A 299 -15.19 6.80 -5.47
N ASN A 300 -15.16 8.09 -5.81
CA ASN A 300 -16.35 8.85 -6.19
C ASN A 300 -17.02 8.34 -7.48
N LYS A 301 -16.25 7.66 -8.35
CA LYS A 301 -16.80 6.98 -9.54
C LYS A 301 -17.87 5.94 -9.20
N PHE A 302 -17.78 5.29 -8.04
CA PHE A 302 -18.61 4.13 -7.72
C PHE A 302 -19.45 4.29 -6.45
N PHE A 303 -18.92 4.99 -5.46
CA PHE A 303 -19.40 4.90 -4.08
C PHE A 303 -19.80 6.26 -3.50
N LEU A 304 -20.79 6.23 -2.61
CA LEU A 304 -21.19 7.36 -1.77
C LEU A 304 -20.28 7.44 -0.54
N GLN A 305 -20.11 8.63 0.03
CA GLN A 305 -19.47 8.77 1.34
C GLN A 305 -20.37 8.16 2.44
N PRO A 306 -19.78 7.67 3.55
CA PRO A 306 -20.55 7.20 4.69
C PRO A 306 -21.35 8.33 5.34
N GLU A 307 -22.41 7.97 6.06
CA GLU A 307 -23.29 8.91 6.78
C GLU A 307 -23.96 10.02 5.93
N GLY A 308 -23.83 9.98 4.59
CA GLY A 308 -24.51 10.90 3.67
C GLY A 308 -23.82 12.26 3.46
N PHE A 309 -22.58 12.44 3.94
CA PHE A 309 -21.81 13.66 3.69
C PHE A 309 -21.38 13.77 2.22
N SER A 310 -21.11 14.99 1.75
CA SER A 310 -20.42 15.18 0.47
C SER A 310 -18.96 15.60 0.67
N LEU A 311 -18.09 15.25 -0.29
CA LEU A 311 -16.67 15.58 -0.20
C LEU A 311 -16.40 17.10 -0.12
N PRO A 312 -17.11 17.98 -0.85
CA PRO A 312 -16.97 19.43 -0.67
C PRO A 312 -17.26 19.89 0.76
N GLU A 313 -18.31 19.36 1.40
CA GLU A 313 -18.64 19.71 2.79
C GLU A 313 -17.57 19.25 3.77
N ILE A 314 -17.05 18.04 3.57
CA ILE A 314 -15.94 17.50 4.36
C ILE A 314 -14.71 18.40 4.24
N ARG A 315 -14.39 18.87 3.03
CA ARG A 315 -13.24 19.77 2.77
C ARG A 315 -13.40 21.17 3.37
N GLU A 316 -14.61 21.56 3.78
CA GLU A 316 -14.90 22.82 4.49
C GLU A 316 -15.04 22.63 6.02
N SER A 317 -14.72 21.44 6.53
CA SER A 317 -14.85 21.11 7.96
C SER A 317 -13.83 21.83 8.81
N CYS A 318 -14.17 22.07 10.08
CA CYS A 318 -13.26 22.66 11.06
C CYS A 318 -12.09 21.75 11.43
N HIS A 319 -12.18 20.44 11.18
CA HIS A 319 -11.13 19.48 11.49
C HIS A 319 -11.13 18.36 10.45
N LEU A 320 -10.08 18.33 9.65
CA LEU A 320 -9.86 17.34 8.61
C LEU A 320 -8.45 16.75 8.76
N THR A 321 -8.37 15.46 9.04
CA THR A 321 -7.12 14.71 9.07
C THR A 321 -6.96 13.91 7.79
N LEU A 322 -5.77 13.96 7.19
CA LEU A 322 -5.44 13.26 5.96
C LEU A 322 -4.63 12.01 6.29
N SER A 323 -5.02 10.87 5.71
CA SER A 323 -4.25 9.64 5.89
C SER A 323 -2.86 9.76 5.26
N PRO A 324 -1.83 9.09 5.81
CA PRO A 324 -0.63 8.81 5.03
C PRO A 324 -1.00 7.93 3.83
N ASN A 325 -0.17 7.97 2.79
CA ASN A 325 -0.18 6.86 1.84
C ASN A 325 0.29 5.59 2.57
N MET A 326 -0.40 4.48 2.35
CA MET A 326 -0.14 3.23 3.03
C MET A 326 -0.66 2.05 2.22
N ASN A 327 -0.13 0.86 2.50
CA ASN A 327 -0.68 -0.38 2.01
C ASN A 327 -1.05 -1.30 3.18
N VAL A 328 -2.36 -1.48 3.41
CA VAL A 328 -2.90 -2.30 4.51
C VAL A 328 -2.79 -3.79 4.17
N LEU A 329 -1.65 -4.40 4.52
CA LEU A 329 -1.38 -5.84 4.39
C LEU A 329 -1.75 -6.61 5.67
N THR A 330 -1.55 -7.93 5.67
CA THR A 330 -2.11 -8.86 6.68
C THR A 330 -1.87 -8.46 8.13
N ILE A 331 -0.63 -8.13 8.51
CA ILE A 331 -0.30 -7.82 9.91
C ILE A 331 -0.89 -6.47 10.34
N MET A 332 -0.74 -5.43 9.50
CA MET A 332 -1.37 -4.14 9.80
C MET A 332 -2.90 -4.25 9.85
N ARG A 333 -3.51 -5.03 8.94
CA ARG A 333 -4.94 -5.33 8.95
C ARG A 333 -5.35 -6.01 10.25
N HIS A 334 -4.62 -7.05 10.66
CA HIS A 334 -4.87 -7.77 11.90
C HIS A 334 -4.89 -6.81 13.10
N ILE A 335 -3.85 -5.98 13.27
CA ILE A 335 -3.77 -5.00 14.37
C ILE A 335 -4.93 -4.00 14.32
N MET A 336 -5.24 -3.46 13.14
CA MET A 336 -6.33 -2.49 12.96
C MET A 336 -7.70 -3.12 13.25
N ASP A 337 -7.94 -4.36 12.84
CA ASP A 337 -9.18 -5.09 13.08
C ASP A 337 -9.34 -5.46 14.57
N GLU A 338 -8.25 -5.81 15.26
CA GLU A 338 -8.26 -6.02 16.71
C GLU A 338 -8.74 -4.76 17.45
N VAL A 339 -8.20 -3.59 17.09
CA VAL A 339 -8.56 -2.30 17.70
C VAL A 339 -9.97 -1.85 17.32
N SER A 340 -10.39 -2.13 16.09
CA SER A 340 -11.67 -1.66 15.55
C SER A 340 -12.80 -2.68 15.61
N LYS A 341 -12.65 -3.73 16.42
CA LYS A 341 -13.66 -4.76 16.61
C LYS A 341 -15.02 -4.15 16.97
N GLY A 342 -16.04 -4.51 16.19
CA GLY A 342 -17.42 -4.02 16.37
C GLY A 342 -17.72 -2.68 15.70
N GLN A 343 -16.73 -1.99 15.12
CA GLN A 343 -16.98 -0.80 14.32
C GLN A 343 -17.64 -1.18 13.00
N THR A 344 -18.75 -0.52 12.67
CA THR A 344 -19.49 -0.74 11.43
C THR A 344 -19.68 0.59 10.72
N ILE A 345 -19.29 0.65 9.44
CA ILE A 345 -19.49 1.83 8.61
C ILE A 345 -20.90 1.75 8.00
N LEU A 346 -21.65 2.85 8.04
CA LEU A 346 -23.05 2.88 7.65
C LEU A 346 -23.28 3.74 6.41
N TRP A 347 -24.06 3.18 5.48
CA TRP A 347 -24.63 3.86 4.31
C TRP A 347 -26.14 3.65 4.31
N PRO A 348 -26.94 4.61 4.82
CA PRO A 348 -28.39 4.46 4.95
C PRO A 348 -29.09 4.03 3.65
N ASP A 349 -28.65 4.57 2.51
CA ASP A 349 -29.25 4.32 1.18
C ASP A 349 -28.45 3.34 0.32
N GLY A 350 -27.56 2.56 0.95
CA GLY A 350 -26.60 1.70 0.28
C GLY A 350 -25.38 2.46 -0.24
N ILE A 351 -24.28 1.72 -0.46
CA ILE A 351 -22.98 2.31 -0.77
C ILE A 351 -22.83 2.81 -2.20
N PHE A 352 -23.52 2.21 -3.17
CA PHE A 352 -23.37 2.58 -4.59
C PHE A 352 -24.01 3.92 -4.91
N ASN A 353 -23.30 4.71 -5.73
CA ASN A 353 -23.85 5.94 -6.30
C ASN A 353 -24.91 5.66 -7.38
N SER A 354 -25.54 6.72 -7.89
CA SER A 354 -26.61 6.60 -8.90
C SER A 354 -26.13 5.98 -10.22
N HIS A 355 -24.89 6.26 -10.65
CA HIS A 355 -24.33 5.72 -11.89
C HIS A 355 -24.21 4.19 -11.84
N VAL A 356 -23.66 3.65 -10.74
CA VAL A 356 -23.56 2.20 -10.53
C VAL A 356 -24.94 1.57 -10.36
N LYS A 357 -25.84 2.19 -9.59
CA LYS A 357 -27.22 1.71 -9.42
C LYS A 357 -27.95 1.58 -10.76
N ASN A 358 -27.84 2.59 -11.64
CA ASN A 358 -28.43 2.57 -12.98
C ASN A 358 -27.79 1.50 -13.87
N TYR A 359 -26.46 1.36 -13.81
CA TYR A 359 -25.73 0.34 -14.56
C TYR A 359 -26.18 -1.08 -14.20
N ILE A 360 -26.34 -1.35 -12.90
CA ILE A 360 -26.83 -2.63 -12.37
C ILE A 360 -28.29 -2.86 -12.75
N ALA A 361 -29.16 -1.86 -12.58
CA ALA A 361 -30.59 -1.99 -12.85
C ALA A 361 -30.88 -2.40 -14.31
N GLY A 362 -30.18 -1.79 -15.28
CA GLY A 362 -30.32 -2.13 -16.70
C GLY A 362 -29.83 -3.55 -17.05
N ARG A 363 -28.94 -4.13 -16.25
CA ARG A 363 -28.34 -5.45 -16.48
C ARG A 363 -29.03 -6.56 -15.74
N LYS A 364 -29.55 -6.29 -14.53
CA LYS A 364 -30.26 -7.27 -13.71
C LYS A 364 -31.40 -7.93 -14.48
N GLN A 365 -32.24 -7.15 -15.16
CA GLN A 365 -33.37 -7.68 -15.92
C GLN A 365 -32.93 -8.60 -17.07
N ARG A 366 -31.79 -8.30 -17.70
CA ARG A 366 -31.26 -9.05 -18.84
C ARG A 366 -30.51 -10.32 -18.44
N PHE A 367 -29.74 -10.24 -17.35
CA PHE A 367 -28.76 -11.28 -16.99
C PHE A 367 -29.13 -12.07 -15.72
N LEU A 368 -30.12 -11.63 -14.95
CA LEU A 368 -30.62 -12.36 -13.78
C LEU A 368 -32.14 -12.22 -13.62
N PRO A 369 -32.94 -12.78 -14.55
CA PRO A 369 -34.40 -12.65 -14.52
C PRO A 369 -35.09 -13.48 -13.42
N HIS A 370 -34.45 -14.56 -12.93
CA HIS A 370 -35.03 -15.52 -11.97
C HIS A 370 -34.11 -15.78 -10.77
N PRO A 371 -33.69 -14.76 -10.01
CA PRO A 371 -32.69 -14.90 -8.94
C PRO A 371 -32.99 -16.02 -7.94
N GLU A 372 -34.26 -16.20 -7.60
CA GLU A 372 -34.78 -17.23 -6.68
C GLU A 372 -34.74 -18.67 -7.22
N ARG A 373 -34.37 -18.85 -8.49
CA ARG A 373 -34.19 -20.16 -9.15
C ARG A 373 -32.82 -20.29 -9.81
N THR A 374 -31.88 -19.41 -9.46
CA THR A 374 -30.56 -19.35 -10.06
C THR A 374 -29.46 -19.76 -9.07
N LEU A 375 -28.57 -20.63 -9.53
CA LEU A 375 -27.27 -20.89 -8.92
C LEU A 375 -26.26 -19.85 -9.41
N GLY A 376 -25.71 -19.08 -8.48
CA GLY A 376 -24.55 -18.23 -8.72
C GLY A 376 -23.27 -19.07 -8.73
N VAL A 377 -22.43 -18.87 -9.74
CA VAL A 377 -21.14 -19.55 -9.88
C VAL A 377 -20.05 -18.50 -10.05
N LEU A 378 -19.10 -18.46 -9.11
CA LEU A 378 -17.93 -17.59 -9.16
C LEU A 378 -16.70 -18.42 -9.50
N VAL A 379 -16.07 -18.12 -10.62
CA VAL A 379 -14.82 -18.77 -11.02
C VAL A 379 -13.76 -17.72 -11.32
N ARG A 380 -12.72 -17.67 -10.49
CA ARG A 380 -11.54 -16.82 -10.70
C ARG A 380 -10.56 -17.56 -11.60
N GLY A 381 -10.22 -16.95 -12.72
CA GLY A 381 -9.35 -17.52 -13.76
C GLY A 381 -8.11 -16.66 -13.99
N THR A 382 -7.64 -16.63 -15.23
CA THR A 382 -6.51 -15.80 -15.67
C THR A 382 -5.25 -15.97 -14.79
N ASP A 383 -4.81 -14.91 -14.12
CA ASP A 383 -3.62 -14.93 -13.27
C ASP A 383 -3.78 -15.84 -12.04
N TYR A 384 -4.99 -16.11 -11.56
CA TYR A 384 -5.21 -17.04 -10.43
C TYR A 384 -4.94 -18.51 -10.79
N ILE A 385 -5.04 -18.89 -12.07
CA ILE A 385 -4.79 -20.25 -12.55
C ILE A 385 -3.40 -20.36 -13.19
N HIS A 386 -3.02 -19.36 -14.00
CA HIS A 386 -1.78 -19.40 -14.77
C HIS A 386 -0.56 -18.82 -14.05
N ASN A 387 -0.77 -18.10 -12.94
CA ASN A 387 0.32 -17.48 -12.18
C ASN A 387 -0.04 -17.32 -10.68
N PRO A 388 -0.23 -18.42 -9.93
CA PRO A 388 -0.66 -18.33 -8.54
C PRO A 388 0.36 -17.53 -7.73
N LEU A 389 -0.02 -16.29 -7.38
CA LEU A 389 0.81 -15.41 -6.57
C LEU A 389 1.05 -16.08 -5.20
N PRO A 390 2.29 -16.05 -4.66
CA PRO A 390 2.57 -16.57 -3.34
C PRO A 390 1.56 -16.06 -2.30
N ASN A 391 1.12 -16.96 -1.42
CA ASN A 391 0.17 -16.68 -0.32
C ASN A 391 -1.23 -16.23 -0.75
N HIS A 392 -1.62 -16.37 -2.02
CA HIS A 392 -3.01 -16.17 -2.46
C HIS A 392 -3.78 -17.50 -2.42
N PRO A 393 -5.09 -17.49 -2.10
CA PRO A 393 -5.89 -18.72 -2.10
C PRO A 393 -5.95 -19.36 -3.48
N ARG A 394 -5.67 -20.67 -3.52
CA ARG A 394 -5.77 -21.47 -4.74
C ARG A 394 -7.22 -21.56 -5.19
N GLN A 395 -7.41 -21.48 -6.51
CA GLN A 395 -8.74 -21.58 -7.13
C GLN A 395 -8.89 -22.95 -7.77
N ALA A 396 -10.08 -23.54 -7.61
CA ALA A 396 -10.45 -24.78 -8.25
C ALA A 396 -10.57 -24.58 -9.77
N PRO A 397 -10.04 -25.52 -10.57
CA PRO A 397 -10.20 -25.49 -12.01
C PRO A 397 -11.68 -25.65 -12.37
N VAL A 398 -12.08 -25.09 -13.52
CA VAL A 398 -13.48 -25.04 -13.96
C VAL A 398 -14.13 -26.43 -14.03
N GLU A 399 -13.36 -27.47 -14.34
CA GLU A 399 -13.81 -28.86 -14.38
C GLU A 399 -14.34 -29.34 -13.03
N MET A 400 -13.62 -29.06 -11.94
CA MET A 400 -14.07 -29.41 -10.59
C MET A 400 -15.33 -28.61 -10.20
N VAL A 401 -15.41 -27.35 -10.64
CA VAL A 401 -16.61 -26.53 -10.42
C VAL A 401 -17.81 -27.14 -11.17
N MET A 402 -17.64 -27.58 -12.41
CA MET A 402 -18.70 -28.22 -13.21
C MET A 402 -19.16 -29.56 -12.62
N GLU A 403 -18.24 -30.36 -12.08
CA GLU A 403 -18.56 -31.57 -11.32
C GLU A 403 -19.41 -31.22 -10.10
N LYS A 404 -19.02 -30.17 -9.36
CA LYS A 404 -19.78 -29.74 -8.19
C LYS A 404 -21.18 -29.22 -8.51
N ILE A 405 -21.33 -28.51 -9.64
CA ILE A 405 -22.63 -28.09 -10.14
C ILE A 405 -23.50 -29.32 -10.43
N SER A 406 -22.94 -30.36 -11.07
CA SER A 406 -23.66 -31.59 -11.39
C SER A 406 -24.15 -32.32 -10.14
N GLU A 407 -23.36 -32.34 -9.06
CA GLU A 407 -23.81 -32.85 -7.75
C GLU A 407 -24.96 -32.01 -7.16
N ALA A 408 -24.86 -30.68 -7.28
CA ALA A 408 -25.84 -29.75 -6.72
C ALA A 408 -27.20 -29.83 -7.44
N GLU A 409 -27.23 -30.17 -8.74
CA GLU A 409 -28.48 -30.32 -9.51
C GLU A 409 -29.46 -31.33 -8.87
N ALA A 410 -28.93 -32.36 -8.21
CA ALA A 410 -29.75 -33.39 -7.58
C ALA A 410 -30.52 -32.89 -6.33
N SER A 411 -30.10 -31.79 -5.71
CA SER A 411 -30.59 -31.43 -4.36
C SER A 411 -30.80 -29.94 -4.07
N TRP A 412 -30.23 -29.02 -4.85
CA TRP A 412 -30.26 -27.59 -4.52
C TRP A 412 -31.41 -26.81 -5.18
N GLY A 413 -32.11 -27.41 -6.14
CA GLY A 413 -33.37 -26.88 -6.70
C GLY A 413 -33.22 -25.55 -7.44
N PHE A 414 -32.36 -25.51 -8.46
CA PHE A 414 -32.17 -24.38 -9.37
C PHE A 414 -32.37 -24.80 -10.83
N ASP A 415 -32.79 -23.87 -11.69
CA ASP A 415 -33.02 -24.11 -13.11
C ASP A 415 -31.98 -23.40 -13.98
N TRP A 416 -31.47 -22.27 -13.47
CA TRP A 416 -30.57 -21.37 -14.17
C TRP A 416 -29.22 -21.28 -13.46
N ILE A 417 -28.19 -20.92 -14.23
CA ILE A 417 -26.85 -20.67 -13.73
C ILE A 417 -26.46 -19.25 -14.11
N TYR A 418 -25.95 -18.49 -13.14
CA TYR A 418 -25.34 -17.19 -13.37
C TYR A 418 -23.84 -17.29 -13.12
N LEU A 419 -23.02 -17.02 -14.13
CA LEU A 419 -21.57 -17.11 -14.07
C LEU A 419 -20.93 -15.74 -13.91
N ALA A 420 -20.17 -15.57 -12.83
CA ALA A 420 -19.23 -14.47 -12.62
C ALA A 420 -17.80 -14.99 -12.89
N THR A 421 -17.20 -14.56 -14.00
CA THR A 421 -15.80 -14.82 -14.32
C THR A 421 -15.25 -13.74 -15.24
N GLU A 422 -14.00 -13.33 -15.01
CA GLU A 422 -13.23 -12.46 -15.90
C GLU A 422 -12.56 -13.22 -17.06
N ASP A 423 -12.58 -14.55 -17.03
CA ASP A 423 -11.79 -15.41 -17.91
C ASP A 423 -12.60 -15.84 -19.15
N GLN A 424 -12.02 -15.59 -20.33
CA GLN A 424 -12.65 -15.87 -21.61
C GLN A 424 -12.78 -17.38 -21.90
N GLU A 425 -11.80 -18.19 -21.51
CA GLU A 425 -11.77 -19.63 -21.77
C GLU A 425 -12.75 -20.36 -20.85
N ILE A 426 -12.79 -19.98 -19.57
CA ILE A 426 -13.75 -20.50 -18.59
C ILE A 426 -15.18 -20.20 -19.05
N CYS A 427 -15.44 -18.98 -19.49
CA CYS A 427 -16.76 -18.59 -19.97
C CYS A 427 -17.21 -19.43 -21.17
N GLN A 428 -16.37 -19.58 -22.19
CA GLN A 428 -16.68 -20.38 -23.39
C GLN A 428 -16.96 -21.84 -23.04
N LYS A 429 -16.18 -22.41 -22.10
CA LYS A 429 -16.36 -23.79 -21.67
C LYS A 429 -17.68 -24.01 -20.95
N MET A 430 -18.03 -23.11 -20.03
CA MET A 430 -19.31 -23.15 -19.31
C MET A 430 -20.50 -22.94 -20.27
N GLU A 431 -20.39 -21.99 -21.19
CA GLU A 431 -21.44 -21.70 -22.17
C GLU A 431 -21.69 -22.88 -23.10
N LYS A 432 -20.63 -23.52 -23.59
CA LYS A 432 -20.73 -24.74 -24.40
C LYS A 432 -21.45 -25.88 -23.68
N HIS A 433 -21.27 -25.99 -22.36
CA HIS A 433 -21.84 -27.09 -21.58
C HIS A 433 -23.28 -26.84 -21.13
N TYR A 434 -23.58 -25.65 -20.59
CA TYR A 434 -24.87 -25.34 -20.00
C TYR A 434 -25.85 -24.63 -20.96
N GLY A 435 -25.35 -24.11 -22.09
CA GLY A 435 -26.17 -23.52 -23.15
C GLY A 435 -27.11 -22.45 -22.64
N SER A 436 -28.40 -22.56 -22.98
CA SER A 436 -29.43 -21.57 -22.63
C SER A 436 -29.69 -21.43 -21.12
N ARG A 437 -29.26 -22.38 -20.29
CA ARG A 437 -29.38 -22.29 -18.82
C ARG A 437 -28.37 -21.34 -18.20
N LEU A 438 -27.30 -21.00 -18.92
CA LEU A 438 -26.24 -20.11 -18.45
C LEU A 438 -26.54 -18.66 -18.82
N SER A 439 -26.33 -17.77 -17.85
CA SER A 439 -26.34 -16.33 -18.02
C SER A 439 -25.07 -15.74 -17.42
N PHE A 440 -24.58 -14.65 -18.00
CA PHE A 440 -23.44 -13.90 -17.52
C PHE A 440 -23.52 -12.49 -18.10
N THR A 441 -22.91 -11.51 -17.45
CA THR A 441 -22.97 -10.11 -17.91
C THR A 441 -22.16 -9.89 -19.19
N ASP A 442 -22.44 -8.75 -19.84
CA ASP A 442 -21.67 -8.18 -20.96
C ASP A 442 -20.29 -7.65 -20.53
N GLN A 443 -19.81 -8.00 -19.34
CA GLN A 443 -18.44 -7.72 -18.89
C GLN A 443 -17.42 -8.21 -19.92
N GLU A 444 -16.40 -7.39 -20.15
CA GLU A 444 -15.25 -7.77 -20.97
C GLU A 444 -14.49 -8.93 -20.31
N ARG A 445 -14.16 -9.95 -21.11
CA ARG A 445 -13.44 -11.14 -20.65
C ARG A 445 -12.07 -11.18 -21.27
N TYR A 446 -11.14 -11.77 -20.55
CA TYR A 446 -9.71 -11.69 -20.86
C TYR A 446 -9.08 -13.06 -21.07
N THR A 447 -8.04 -13.07 -21.89
CA THR A 447 -7.09 -14.17 -22.03
C THR A 447 -5.72 -13.63 -21.62
N VAL A 448 -5.04 -14.33 -20.72
CA VAL A 448 -3.69 -13.98 -20.28
C VAL A 448 -2.69 -15.02 -20.76
N LYS A 449 -1.45 -14.60 -21.00
CA LYS A 449 -0.35 -15.54 -21.24
C LYS A 449 0.14 -16.13 -19.92
N PRO A 450 0.72 -17.35 -19.90
CA PRO A 450 1.40 -17.87 -18.73
C PRO A 450 2.42 -16.87 -18.17
N GLY A 451 2.36 -16.62 -16.86
CA GLY A 451 3.22 -15.64 -16.19
C GLY A 451 2.77 -14.16 -16.28
N GLN A 452 1.70 -13.84 -17.01
CA GLN A 452 1.16 -12.48 -17.12
C GLN A 452 0.03 -12.24 -16.11
N LEU A 453 0.09 -11.15 -15.35
CA LEU A 453 -1.01 -10.71 -14.49
C LEU A 453 -2.12 -10.03 -15.29
N LEU A 454 -3.36 -10.09 -14.82
CA LEU A 454 -4.47 -9.39 -15.47
C LEU A 454 -4.27 -7.86 -15.47
N SER A 455 -3.65 -7.33 -14.42
CA SER A 455 -3.28 -5.92 -14.30
C SER A 455 -2.20 -5.48 -15.29
N GLN A 456 -1.46 -6.42 -15.89
CA GLN A 456 -0.39 -6.15 -16.85
C GLN A 456 -0.85 -6.17 -18.31
N ILE A 457 -2.14 -6.41 -18.58
CA ILE A 457 -2.68 -6.25 -19.93
C ILE A 457 -2.60 -4.75 -20.27
N PRO A 458 -1.87 -4.34 -21.32
CA PRO A 458 -1.77 -2.93 -21.70
C PRO A 458 -3.16 -2.37 -21.98
N ARG A 459 -3.47 -1.22 -21.37
CA ARG A 459 -4.72 -0.50 -21.56
C ARG A 459 -4.41 0.97 -21.78
N GLU A 460 -5.03 1.55 -22.79
CA GLU A 460 -5.04 3.00 -22.93
C GLU A 460 -6.00 3.59 -21.90
N LYS A 461 -5.50 4.56 -21.14
CA LYS A 461 -6.34 5.34 -20.22
C LYS A 461 -7.07 6.39 -21.02
N SER A 462 -8.39 6.30 -21.00
CA SER A 462 -9.28 7.31 -21.57
C SER A 462 -10.47 7.50 -20.64
N GLU A 463 -11.02 8.71 -20.66
CA GLU A 463 -12.16 9.08 -19.83
C GLU A 463 -13.30 8.05 -19.93
N GLY A 464 -13.77 7.57 -18.78
CA GLY A 464 -14.86 6.60 -18.68
C GLY A 464 -14.42 5.13 -18.68
N ASN A 465 -13.19 4.79 -19.07
CA ASN A 465 -12.72 3.39 -19.07
C ASN A 465 -12.69 2.80 -17.67
N GLY A 466 -12.13 3.55 -16.71
CA GLY A 466 -12.04 3.15 -15.32
C GLY A 466 -13.41 2.93 -14.69
N PHE A 467 -14.37 3.82 -14.97
CA PHE A 467 -15.77 3.61 -14.55
C PHE A 467 -16.36 2.34 -15.16
N ARG A 468 -16.21 2.12 -16.48
CA ARG A 468 -16.73 0.93 -17.15
C ARG A 468 -16.20 -0.35 -16.51
N LEU A 469 -14.87 -0.47 -16.35
CA LEU A 469 -14.23 -1.66 -15.78
C LEU A 469 -14.69 -1.93 -14.35
N GLY A 470 -14.79 -0.89 -13.52
CA GLY A 470 -15.29 -1.04 -12.15
C GLY A 470 -16.77 -1.42 -12.12
N ALA A 471 -17.61 -0.75 -12.92
CA ALA A 471 -19.05 -1.00 -12.97
C ALA A 471 -19.40 -2.41 -13.50
N GLU A 472 -18.67 -2.91 -14.50
CA GLU A 472 -18.80 -4.30 -14.98
C GLU A 472 -18.56 -5.30 -13.86
N TYR A 473 -17.47 -5.14 -13.10
CA TYR A 473 -17.10 -6.06 -12.03
C TYR A 473 -18.05 -5.95 -10.83
N LEU A 474 -18.37 -4.73 -10.39
CA LEU A 474 -19.36 -4.49 -9.32
C LEU A 474 -20.73 -5.07 -9.69
N CYS A 475 -21.18 -4.87 -10.94
CA CYS A 475 -22.42 -5.48 -11.42
C CYS A 475 -22.35 -6.99 -11.40
N SER A 476 -21.24 -7.58 -11.85
CA SER A 476 -21.07 -9.03 -11.92
C SER A 476 -21.25 -9.68 -10.54
N VAL A 477 -20.61 -9.10 -9.52
CA VAL A 477 -20.69 -9.58 -8.13
C VAL A 477 -22.00 -9.22 -7.44
N HIS A 478 -22.60 -8.06 -7.74
CA HIS A 478 -23.90 -7.70 -7.19
C HIS A 478 -25.03 -8.62 -7.68
N LEU A 479 -24.99 -9.05 -8.95
CA LEU A 479 -25.96 -10.05 -9.44
C LEU A 479 -25.69 -11.43 -8.82
N LEU A 480 -24.42 -11.80 -8.64
CA LEU A 480 -24.03 -13.02 -7.93
C LEU A 480 -24.63 -13.06 -6.51
N SER A 481 -24.57 -11.94 -5.77
CA SER A 481 -25.09 -11.81 -4.41
C SER A 481 -26.61 -12.02 -4.28
N GLN A 482 -27.34 -11.88 -5.39
CA GLN A 482 -28.80 -12.04 -5.45
C GLN A 482 -29.26 -13.44 -5.85
N CYS A 483 -28.36 -14.31 -6.28
CA CYS A 483 -28.70 -15.69 -6.60
C CYS A 483 -29.17 -16.45 -5.35
N ARG A 484 -29.91 -17.54 -5.54
CA ARG A 484 -30.42 -18.38 -4.44
C ARG A 484 -29.33 -19.24 -3.80
N CYS A 485 -28.40 -19.74 -4.60
CA CYS A 485 -27.30 -20.59 -4.17
C CYS A 485 -25.98 -20.04 -4.72
N LEU A 486 -24.86 -20.46 -4.13
CA LEU A 486 -23.52 -20.06 -4.54
C LEU A 486 -22.57 -21.26 -4.59
N ILE A 487 -21.81 -21.39 -5.69
CA ILE A 487 -20.59 -22.18 -5.78
C ILE A 487 -19.45 -21.23 -6.14
N ALA A 488 -18.34 -21.26 -5.40
CA ALA A 488 -17.17 -20.43 -5.68
C ALA A 488 -15.90 -21.28 -5.78
N SER A 489 -15.06 -21.00 -6.78
CA SER A 489 -13.78 -21.68 -7.04
C SER A 489 -12.77 -21.55 -5.90
N GLY A 490 -12.93 -20.60 -4.99
CA GLY A 490 -12.05 -20.41 -3.85
C GLY A 490 -12.21 -19.04 -3.22
N GLU A 491 -11.43 -18.80 -2.16
CA GLU A 491 -11.42 -17.53 -1.44
C GLU A 491 -10.90 -16.39 -2.33
N CYS A 492 -11.66 -15.29 -2.40
CA CYS A 492 -11.27 -14.07 -3.11
C CYS A 492 -12.12 -12.86 -2.67
N GLY A 493 -11.72 -11.66 -3.08
CA GLY A 493 -12.45 -10.42 -2.76
C GLY A 493 -13.90 -10.42 -3.28
N ALA A 494 -14.15 -10.99 -4.46
CA ALA A 494 -15.51 -11.12 -5.01
C ALA A 494 -16.40 -12.03 -4.17
N LEU A 495 -15.85 -13.15 -3.65
CA LEU A 495 -16.58 -14.06 -2.76
C LEU A 495 -16.94 -13.35 -1.45
N THR A 496 -15.96 -12.68 -0.83
CA THR A 496 -16.16 -11.94 0.42
C THR A 496 -17.29 -10.92 0.26
N GLU A 497 -17.31 -10.21 -0.87
CA GLU A 497 -18.33 -9.22 -1.15
C GLU A 497 -19.71 -9.83 -1.47
N ALA A 498 -19.76 -10.89 -2.29
CA ALA A 498 -21.02 -11.56 -2.60
C ALA A 498 -21.71 -12.07 -1.32
N LEU A 499 -20.95 -12.65 -0.40
CA LEU A 499 -21.45 -13.09 0.91
C LEU A 499 -21.93 -11.91 1.77
N ARG A 500 -21.19 -10.80 1.79
CA ARG A 500 -21.54 -9.58 2.52
C ARG A 500 -22.87 -8.99 2.04
N GLU A 501 -23.02 -8.80 0.73
CA GLU A 501 -24.25 -8.23 0.15
C GLU A 501 -25.45 -9.17 0.28
N ASN A 502 -25.23 -10.47 0.10
CA ASN A 502 -26.27 -11.47 0.25
C ASN A 502 -26.82 -11.48 1.69
N GLY A 503 -25.96 -11.26 2.69
CA GLY A 503 -26.37 -11.14 4.09
C GLY A 503 -26.93 -12.44 4.67
N GLY A 504 -26.40 -13.59 4.23
CA GLY A 504 -26.80 -14.92 4.71
C GLY A 504 -28.12 -15.46 4.15
N LYS A 505 -28.61 -14.91 3.03
CA LYS A 505 -29.85 -15.32 2.36
C LYS A 505 -29.66 -16.49 1.38
N TYR A 506 -28.43 -16.85 1.02
CA TYR A 506 -28.17 -18.04 0.21
C TYR A 506 -28.71 -19.28 0.91
N GLN A 507 -29.45 -20.11 0.18
CA GLN A 507 -29.95 -21.38 0.70
C GLN A 507 -28.81 -22.41 0.81
N HIS A 508 -27.92 -22.42 -0.17
CA HIS A 508 -26.76 -23.29 -0.22
C HIS A 508 -25.53 -22.51 -0.68
N VAL A 509 -24.40 -22.74 -0.01
CA VAL A 509 -23.11 -22.16 -0.36
C VAL A 509 -22.06 -23.27 -0.34
N PHE A 510 -21.24 -23.35 -1.38
CA PHE A 510 -20.05 -24.18 -1.40
C PHE A 510 -18.86 -23.38 -1.90
N VAL A 511 -17.77 -23.43 -1.15
CA VAL A 511 -16.50 -22.77 -1.48
C VAL A 511 -15.42 -23.85 -1.49
N PHE A 512 -14.64 -23.90 -2.57
CA PHE A 512 -13.49 -24.79 -2.61
C PHE A 512 -12.36 -24.27 -1.70
N HIS A 513 -11.72 -25.20 -0.98
CA HIS A 513 -10.53 -24.93 -0.18
C HIS A 513 -9.43 -25.92 -0.62
N LEU A 514 -8.39 -25.42 -1.29
CA LEU A 514 -7.35 -26.22 -1.97
C LEU A 514 -5.93 -25.96 -1.47
#